data_AF-A0A317QHY2-F1
#
_entry.id   AF-A0A317QHY2-F1
#
_cell.length_a   1.000
_cell.length_b   1.000
_cell.length_c   1.000
_cell.angle_alpha   90.00
_cell.angle_beta   90.00
_cell.angle_gamma   90.00
#
_symmetry.space_group_name_H-M   'P 1'
#
loop_
_entity.id
_entity.type
_entity.pdbx_description
1 polymer ?
#
loop_
_entity_poly.entity_id
_entity_poly.type
_entity_poly.pdbx_seq_one_letter_code
_entity_poly.pdbx_strand_id
1 'polypeptide(L)' 'MERAATNFAQEPREQSAALWWPADRAWCVVTDPALTSTYVGAGVAAVDALLATRLEVAPAGPRDPVTPDSDPVNPVAPRG' A
#
# COMPACT_ATOMS: atom_id res chain seq x y z
N MET A 1 -17.57 -9.90 8.80
CA MET A 1 -16.09 -9.77 8.77
C MET A 1 -15.52 -10.91 7.95
N GLU A 2 -15.60 -10.85 6.63
CA GLU A 2 -15.02 -11.91 5.80
C GLU A 2 -14.77 -11.41 4.38
N ARG A 3 -13.68 -11.89 3.78
CA ARG A 3 -13.08 -11.54 2.46
C ARG A 3 -12.10 -10.37 2.47
N ALA A 4 -10.98 -10.53 3.18
CA ALA A 4 -9.85 -9.60 3.05
C ALA A 4 -8.52 -10.14 2.53
N ALA A 5 -8.42 -11.44 2.26
CA ALA A 5 -7.21 -12.00 1.69
C ALA A 5 -7.58 -13.12 0.71
N THR A 6 -7.86 -12.78 -0.55
CA THR A 6 -7.89 -13.80 -1.61
C THR A 6 -6.51 -13.81 -2.27
N ASN A 7 -5.73 -14.84 -1.95
CA ASN A 7 -4.51 -15.17 -2.68
C ASN A 7 -4.91 -15.86 -4.00
N PHE A 8 -4.42 -15.37 -5.14
CA PHE A 8 -4.66 -15.97 -6.46
C PHE A 8 -3.48 -16.82 -6.96
N ALA A 9 -2.39 -16.90 -6.20
CA ALA A 9 -1.24 -17.73 -6.53
C ALA A 9 -1.49 -19.21 -6.16
N GLN A 10 -0.79 -20.10 -6.87
CA GLN A 10 -0.84 -21.53 -6.61
C GLN A 10 -0.02 -21.88 -5.35
N GLU A 11 -0.67 -22.50 -4.37
CA GLU A 11 -0.04 -22.98 -3.14
C GLU A 11 1.20 -23.87 -3.43
N PRO A 12 2.28 -23.72 -2.65
CA PRO A 12 2.36 -23.03 -1.35
C PRO A 12 2.75 -21.54 -1.48
N ARG A 13 2.57 -20.93 -2.65
CA ARG A 13 2.97 -19.54 -2.85
C ARG A 13 1.96 -18.61 -2.19
N GLU A 14 2.35 -18.03 -1.06
CA GLU A 14 1.65 -16.92 -0.46
C GLU A 14 1.83 -15.66 -1.33
N GLN A 15 0.78 -15.21 -2.00
CA GLN A 15 0.71 -13.88 -2.58
C GLN A 15 -0.34 -13.10 -1.79
N SER A 16 0.12 -12.20 -0.91
CA SER A 16 -0.73 -11.21 -0.29
C SER A 16 -1.52 -10.48 -1.38
N ALA A 17 -2.81 -10.22 -1.15
CA ALA A 17 -3.63 -9.50 -2.10
C ALA A 17 -2.96 -8.14 -2.38
N ALA A 18 -2.43 -7.96 -3.60
CA ALA A 18 -1.77 -6.72 -3.98
C ALA A 18 -2.72 -5.51 -3.90
N LEU A 19 -4.03 -5.79 -3.89
CA LEU A 19 -5.10 -4.81 -3.84
C LEU A 19 -6.31 -5.38 -3.10
N TRP A 20 -6.83 -4.63 -2.13
CA TRP A 20 -7.99 -5.02 -1.34
C TRP A 20 -8.92 -3.84 -1.03
N TRP A 21 -10.22 -4.13 -0.91
CA TRP A 21 -11.25 -3.18 -0.46
C TRP A 21 -12.20 -3.84 0.56
N PRO A 22 -12.73 -3.07 1.52
CA PRO A 22 -13.92 -3.46 2.26
C PRO A 22 -15.15 -3.54 1.34
N ALA A 23 -16.20 -4.21 1.81
CA ALA A 23 -17.42 -4.45 1.04
C ALA A 23 -18.12 -3.17 0.58
N ASP A 24 -18.03 -2.09 1.36
CA ASP A 24 -18.61 -0.78 1.06
C ASP A 24 -17.75 0.09 0.12
N ARG A 25 -16.56 -0.40 -0.27
CA ARG A 25 -15.59 0.31 -1.14
C ARG A 25 -15.15 1.68 -0.60
N ALA A 26 -15.29 1.92 0.70
CA ALA A 26 -14.99 3.25 1.28
C ALA A 26 -13.49 3.62 1.26
N TRP A 27 -12.60 2.63 1.18
CA TRP A 27 -11.14 2.79 1.11
C TRP A 27 -10.49 1.57 0.45
N CYS A 28 -9.21 1.63 0.11
CA CYS A 28 -8.46 0.51 -0.45
C CYS A 28 -7.07 0.39 0.15
N VAL A 29 -6.53 -0.83 0.16
CA VAL A 29 -5.13 -1.11 0.50
C VAL A 29 -4.43 -1.62 -0.73
N VAL A 30 -3.26 -1.06 -1.02
CA VAL A 30 -2.40 -1.46 -2.14
C VAL A 30 -1.01 -1.80 -1.62
N THR A 31 -0.51 -2.97 -1.99
CA THR A 31 0.85 -3.41 -1.70
C THR A 31 1.43 -4.10 -2.93
N ASP A 32 2.66 -3.76 -3.30
CA ASP A 32 3.33 -4.34 -4.47
C ASP A 32 4.85 -4.33 -4.24
N PRO A 33 5.60 -5.37 -4.66
CA PRO A 33 7.06 -5.41 -4.50
C PRO A 33 7.82 -4.26 -5.17
N ALA A 34 7.23 -3.56 -6.13
CA ALA A 34 7.82 -2.38 -6.77
C ALA A 34 7.57 -1.08 -5.99
N LEU A 35 6.70 -1.09 -4.98
CA LEU A 35 6.42 0.05 -4.12
C LEU A 35 7.32 0.05 -2.89
N THR A 36 7.64 1.25 -2.39
CA THR A 36 8.44 1.42 -1.17
C THR A 36 7.63 1.24 0.12
N SER A 37 6.30 1.36 0.02
CA SER A 37 5.37 1.36 1.15
C SER A 37 4.06 0.67 0.79
N THR A 38 3.28 0.31 1.81
CA THR A 38 1.86 -0.03 1.63
C THR A 38 1.03 1.25 1.59
N TYR A 39 0.19 1.39 0.59
CA TYR A 39 -0.65 2.58 0.40
C TYR A 39 -2.08 2.31 0.80
N VAL A 40 -2.71 3.30 1.43
CA VAL A 40 -4.15 3.29 1.70
C VAL A 40 -4.81 4.45 0.97
N GLY A 41 -5.64 4.14 -0.03
CA GLY A 41 -6.47 5.13 -0.71
C GLY A 41 -7.77 5.33 0.04
N ALA A 42 -7.98 6.50 0.64
CA ALA A 42 -9.16 6.78 1.43
C ALA A 42 -9.54 8.27 1.42
N GLY A 43 -10.74 8.59 1.92
CA GLY A 43 -11.13 9.97 2.21
C GLY A 43 -10.39 10.55 3.42
N VAL A 44 -10.39 11.89 3.54
CA VAL A 44 -9.63 12.63 4.56
C VAL A 44 -9.85 12.12 5.99
N ALA A 45 -11.11 11.92 6.41
CA ALA A 45 -11.41 11.45 7.76
C ALA A 45 -10.83 10.06 8.08
N ALA A 46 -10.73 9.17 7.09
CA ALA A 46 -10.12 7.86 7.26
C ALA A 46 -8.59 7.94 7.31
N VAL A 47 -7.99 8.86 6.54
CA VAL A 47 -6.55 9.17 6.62
C VAL A 47 -6.20 9.74 7.98
N ASP A 48 -6.99 10.69 8.50
CA ASP A 48 -6.79 11.26 9.84
C ASP A 48 -6.85 10.19 10.94
N ALA A 49 -7.78 9.24 10.81
CA ALA A 49 -7.88 8.10 11.73
C ALA A 49 -6.63 7.20 11.68
N LEU A 50 -6.03 6.97 10.49
CA LEU A 50 -4.80 6.20 10.34
C LEU A 50 -3.58 6.92 10.96
N LEU A 51 -3.48 8.23 10.75
CA LEU A 51 -2.41 9.05 11.32
C LEU A 51 -2.44 9.07 12.86
N ALA A 52 -3.61 8.86 13.47
CA ALA A 52 -3.77 8.75 14.92
C ALA A 52 -3.44 7.35 15.49
N THR A 53 -3.11 6.37 14.65
CA THR A 53 -2.74 5.03 15.10
C THR A 53 -1.29 4.95 15.55
N ARG A 54 -0.84 3.75 15.96
CA ARG A 54 0.57 3.48 16.28
C ARG A 54 1.40 3.06 15.06
N LEU A 55 0.78 3.00 13.89
CA LEU A 55 1.48 2.65 12.65
C LEU A 55 2.33 3.84 12.20
N GLU A 56 3.42 3.55 11.50
CA GLU A 56 4.16 4.57 10.75
C GLU A 56 3.33 4.95 9.53
N VAL A 57 2.75 6.15 9.55
CA VAL A 57 1.88 6.65 8.50
C VAL A 57 2.33 8.05 8.09
N ALA A 58 2.49 8.24 6.79
CA ALA A 58 2.74 9.55 6.19
C ALA A 58 1.63 9.84 5.16
N PRO A 59 1.15 11.10 5.08
CA PRO A 59 0.19 11.48 4.04
C PRO A 59 0.85 11.40 2.67
N ALA A 60 0.12 10.90 1.67
CA ALA A 60 0.54 10.85 0.27
C ALA A 60 -0.56 11.42 -0.63
N GLY A 61 -0.17 12.30 -1.54
CA GLY A 61 -1.01 12.85 -2.60
C GLY A 61 -1.02 11.93 -3.84
N PRO A 62 -2.05 12.03 -4.71
CA PRO A 62 -2.14 11.21 -5.93
C PRO A 62 -1.02 11.42 -6.96
N ARG A 63 -0.18 12.45 -6.77
CA ARG A 63 0.93 12.80 -7.66
C ARG A 63 2.28 12.61 -7.00
N ASP A 64 2.30 12.18 -5.74
CA ASP A 64 3.55 11.91 -5.06
C ASP A 64 4.17 10.65 -5.68
N PRO A 65 5.48 10.67 -5.96
CA PRO A 65 6.14 9.50 -6.49
C PRO A 65 6.16 8.37 -5.45
N VAL A 66 6.04 7.13 -5.90
CA VAL A 66 5.88 5.95 -5.04
C VAL A 66 6.95 4.88 -5.26
N THR A 67 7.87 5.12 -6.20
CA THR A 67 8.89 4.17 -6.61
C THR A 67 10.25 4.47 -5.94
N PRO A 68 11.08 3.44 -5.70
CA PRO A 68 12.38 3.62 -5.03
C PRO A 68 13.34 4.58 -5.75
N ASP A 69 13.28 4.66 -7.08
CA ASP A 69 14.13 5.54 -7.90
C ASP A 69 13.75 7.02 -7.80
N SER A 70 12.64 7.33 -7.15
CA SER A 70 12.21 8.71 -6.88
C SER A 70 12.78 9.30 -5.60
N ASP A 71 13.55 8.52 -4.82
CA ASP A 71 14.24 9.00 -3.62
C ASP A 71 15.58 9.66 -3.99
N PRO A 72 15.71 11.01 -3.91
CA PRO A 72 16.95 11.69 -4.22
C PRO A 72 18.00 11.57 -3.11
N VAL A 73 17.61 11.16 -1.91
CA VAL A 73 18.48 11.03 -0.74
C VAL A 73 19.11 9.64 -0.70
N ASN A 74 18.32 8.61 -1.00
CA ASN A 74 18.76 7.20 -1.00
C ASN A 74 18.61 6.56 -2.39
N PRO A 75 19.47 6.91 -3.36
CA PRO A 75 19.36 6.40 -4.72
C PRO A 75 19.63 4.88 -4.79
N VAL A 76 18.76 4.15 -5.50
CA VAL A 76 18.94 2.72 -5.78
C VAL A 76 19.99 2.52 -6.88
N ALA A 77 21.04 1.74 -6.60
CA ALA A 77 22.04 1.39 -7.60
C ALA A 77 21.41 0.55 -8.74
N PRO A 78 21.85 0.72 -10.01
CA PRO A 78 21.37 -0.12 -11.10
C PRO A 78 21.65 -1.59 -10.80
N ARG A 79 20.66 -2.47 -11.04
CA ARG A 79 20.90 -3.91 -11.03
C ARG A 79 21.68 -4.26 -12.29
N GLY A 80 22.90 -4.77 -12.12
CA GLY A 80 23.81 -5.18 -13.22
C GLY A 80 23.35 -6.45 -13.94
#